data_AF-A0A932VLJ8-F1
#
_entry.id   AF-A0A932VLJ8-F1
#
_cell.length_a   1.000
_cell.length_b   1.000
_cell.length_c   1.000
_cell.angle_alpha   90.00
_cell.angle_beta   90.00
_cell.angle_gamma   90.00
#
_symmetry.space_group_name_H-M   'P 1'
#
loop_
_entity.id
_entity.type
_entity.pdbx_description
1 polymer ?
#
loop_
_entity_poly.entity_id
_entity_poly.type
_entity_poly.pdbx_seq_one_letter_code
_entity_poly.pdbx_strand_id
1 'polypeptide(L)'
;MEITEVVVRPIEDEKLRAYVSLTIENSLVIKDIKIVEGKNGLFVSMPSRRRKNGKYQDIAHPINTTFRKTMEDRIFDEYRKILGDNFGAARDIQPETEEVYGEA
;
A
#
# COMPACT_ATOMS: atom_id res chain seq x y z
N MET A 1 5.37 -14.96 -6.80
CA MET A 1 4.39 -14.77 -5.72
C MET A 1 3.14 -14.19 -6.30
N GLU A 2 2.01 -14.83 -6.03
CA GLU A 2 0.69 -14.41 -6.49
C GLU A 2 -0.11 -13.80 -5.33
N ILE A 3 -0.71 -12.63 -5.57
CA ILE A 3 -1.68 -12.03 -4.65
C ILE A 3 -3.05 -12.58 -5.04
N THR A 4 -3.62 -13.43 -4.18
CA THR A 4 -4.87 -14.13 -4.46
C THR A 4 -6.10 -13.35 -4.01
N GLU A 5 -5.95 -12.45 -3.03
CA GLU A 5 -7.04 -11.61 -2.55
C GLU A 5 -6.52 -10.23 -2.13
N VAL A 6 -7.34 -9.20 -2.39
CA VAL A 6 -7.14 -7.84 -1.92
C VAL A 6 -8.43 -7.37 -1.27
N VAL A 7 -8.36 -7.01 0.01
CA VAL A 7 -9.50 -6.41 0.74
C VAL A 7 -9.15 -4.98 1.08
N VAL A 8 -9.88 -4.03 0.53
CA VAL A 8 -9.68 -2.60 0.78
C VAL A 8 -10.84 -2.05 1.61
N ARG A 9 -10.50 -1.29 2.65
CA ARG A 9 -11.43 -0.58 3.54
C ARG A 9 -11.13 0.92 3.46
N PRO A 10 -11.86 1.68 2.62
CA PRO A 10 -11.74 3.13 2.56
C PRO A 10 -12.03 3.78 3.90
N ILE A 11 -11.42 4.93 4.15
CA ILE A 11 -11.72 5.76 5.31
C ILE A 11 -11.85 7.22 4.90
N GLU A 12 -12.59 7.99 5.70
CA GLU A 12 -12.70 9.44 5.54
C GLU A 12 -11.62 10.14 6.38
N ASP A 13 -10.43 10.28 5.82
CA ASP A 13 -9.33 11.06 6.39
C ASP A 13 -8.58 11.81 5.26
N GLU A 14 -7.95 12.93 5.59
CA GLU A 14 -7.24 13.76 4.61
C GLU A 14 -6.01 13.06 4.03
N LYS A 15 -5.27 12.31 4.86
CA LYS A 15 -4.01 11.68 4.47
C LYS A 15 -4.16 10.19 4.29
N LEU A 16 -4.81 9.50 5.21
CA LEU A 16 -5.01 8.06 5.12
C LEU A 16 -6.30 7.79 4.33
N ARG A 17 -6.18 7.09 3.21
CA ARG A 17 -7.29 6.89 2.27
C ARG A 17 -7.97 5.55 2.45
N ALA A 18 -7.21 4.53 2.80
CA ALA A 18 -7.74 3.20 3.08
C ALA A 18 -6.78 2.35 3.90
N TYR A 19 -7.33 1.37 4.59
CA TYR A 19 -6.61 0.19 5.04
C TYR A 19 -6.76 -0.94 4.03
N VAL A 20 -5.72 -1.75 3.88
CA VAL A 20 -5.65 -2.85 2.93
C VAL A 20 -5.17 -4.11 3.64
N SER A 21 -5.73 -5.24 3.27
CA SER A 21 -5.22 -6.57 3.61
C SER A 21 -5.01 -7.37 2.33
N LEU A 22 -3.89 -8.06 2.24
CA LEU A 22 -3.53 -8.91 1.10
C LEU A 22 -3.49 -10.37 1.53
N THR A 23 -4.03 -11.26 0.71
CA THR A 23 -3.78 -12.70 0.79
C THR A 23 -2.84 -13.10 -0.34
N ILE A 24 -1.74 -13.75 0.00
CA ILE A 24 -0.71 -14.23 -0.92
C ILE A 24 -0.79 -15.75 -0.98
N GLU A 25 -0.87 -16.29 -2.19
CA GLU A 25 -0.89 -17.73 -2.49
C GLU A 25 -1.88 -18.53 -1.62
N ASN A 26 -3.02 -17.93 -1.26
CA ASN A 26 -4.04 -18.49 -0.35
C ASN A 26 -3.49 -19.01 1.00
N SER A 27 -2.30 -18.55 1.40
CA SER A 27 -1.53 -19.15 2.49
C SER A 27 -1.05 -18.14 3.52
N LEU A 28 -0.90 -16.87 3.13
CA LEU A 28 -0.41 -15.81 4.01
C LEU A 28 -1.27 -14.55 3.88
N VAL A 29 -1.69 -13.99 5.01
CA VAL A 29 -2.37 -12.69 5.05
C VAL A 29 -1.47 -11.63 5.66
N ILE A 30 -1.31 -10.51 4.95
CA ILE A 30 -0.66 -9.30 5.45
C ILE A 30 -1.74 -8.24 5.69
N LYS A 31 -1.85 -7.78 6.93
CA LYS A 31 -2.82 -6.75 7.35
C LYS A 31 -2.14 -5.41 7.55
N ASP A 32 -2.95 -4.37 7.66
CA ASP A 32 -2.54 -3.00 8.01
C ASP A 32 -1.62 -2.31 6.98
N ILE A 33 -1.72 -2.73 5.71
CA ILE A 33 -1.21 -1.95 4.58
C ILE A 33 -2.12 -0.73 4.44
N LYS A 34 -1.57 0.40 3.97
CA LYS A 34 -2.28 1.67 3.87
C LYS A 34 -2.20 2.25 2.47
N ILE A 35 -3.27 2.87 2.01
CA ILE A 35 -3.23 3.80 0.88
C ILE A 35 -3.19 5.20 1.47
N VAL A 36 -2.19 6.01 1.09
CA VAL A 36 -1.93 7.32 1.69
C VAL A 36 -1.85 8.38 0.59
N GLU A 37 -2.43 9.55 0.84
CA GLU A 37 -2.28 10.75 0.02
C GLU A 37 -0.99 11.48 0.40
N GLY A 38 -0.02 11.44 -0.50
CA GLY A 38 1.21 12.23 -0.44
C GLY A 38 1.09 13.55 -1.20
N LYS A 39 2.18 14.32 -1.22
CA LYS A 39 2.24 15.58 -1.98
C LYS A 39 2.09 15.40 -3.48
N ASN A 40 2.57 14.25 -4.00
CA ASN A 40 2.63 13.94 -5.42
C ASN A 40 1.58 12.91 -5.85
N GLY A 41 0.56 12.69 -5.00
CA GLY A 41 -0.50 11.72 -5.22
C GLY A 41 -0.45 10.52 -4.28
N LEU A 42 -1.15 9.46 -4.66
CA LEU A 42 -1.42 8.32 -3.79
C LEU A 42 -0.26 7.32 -3.82
N PHE A 43 0.06 6.75 -2.66
CA PHE A 43 1.05 5.68 -2.54
C PHE A 43 0.61 4.62 -1.54
N VAL A 44 1.19 3.42 -1.65
CA VAL A 44 0.97 2.33 -0.70
C VAL A 44 2.06 2.39 0.37
N SER A 45 1.67 2.38 1.64
CA SER A 45 2.59 2.28 2.76
C SER A 45 2.43 0.93 3.45
N MET A 46 3.55 0.25 3.67
CA MET A 46 3.58 -1.06 4.30
C MET A 46 3.22 -1.02 5.80
N PRO A 47 2.84 -2.15 6.41
CA PRO A 47 2.60 -2.23 7.84
C PRO A 47 3.92 -2.00 8.55
N SER A 48 3.97 -1.04 9.48
CA SER A 48 5.21 -0.64 10.15
C SER A 48 5.05 -0.57 11.66
N ARG A 49 6.16 -0.79 12.37
CA ARG A 49 6.24 -0.71 13.83
C ARG A 49 7.28 0.32 14.26
N ARG A 50 6.93 1.15 15.24
CA ARG A 50 7.87 2.07 15.88
C ARG A 50 8.89 1.30 16.72
N ARG A 51 10.18 1.48 16.43
CA ARG A 51 11.32 0.95 17.18
C ARG A 51 11.61 1.82 18.42
N LYS A 52 12.41 1.30 19.35
CA LYS A 52 12.82 2.01 20.58
C LYS A 52 13.56 3.33 20.31
N ASN A 53 14.27 3.41 19.19
CA ASN A 53 14.96 4.61 18.72
C ASN A 53 14.02 5.65 18.07
N GLY A 54 12.70 5.40 18.07
CA GLY A 54 11.70 6.30 17.50
C GLY A 54 11.50 6.16 15.99
N LYS A 55 12.37 5.45 15.26
CA LYS A 55 12.22 5.18 13.82
C LYS A 55 11.12 4.16 13.57
N TYR A 56 10.44 4.26 12.43
CA TYR A 56 9.52 3.23 11.96
C TYR A 56 10.27 2.26 11.07
N GLN A 57 9.90 0.99 11.17
CA GLN A 57 10.38 -0.04 10.26
C GLN A 57 9.22 -0.91 9.84
N ASP A 58 9.20 -1.24 8.56
CA ASP A 58 8.22 -2.15 8.00
C ASP A 58 8.34 -3.54 8.64
N ILE A 59 7.18 -4.09 8.97
CA ILE A 59 7.02 -5.46 9.46
C ILE A 59 7.03 -6.42 8.27
N ALA A 60 6.44 -6.01 7.15
CA ALA A 60 6.40 -6.76 5.90
C ALA A 60 6.74 -5.82 4.75
N HIS A 61 7.55 -6.28 3.80
CA HIS A 61 8.04 -5.43 2.74
C HIS A 61 8.35 -6.24 1.46
N PRO A 62 7.92 -5.79 0.26
CA PRO A 62 8.27 -6.45 -0.99
C PRO A 62 9.77 -6.29 -1.30
N ILE A 63 10.48 -7.40 -1.48
CA ILE A 63 11.94 -7.37 -1.71
C ILE A 63 12.28 -6.92 -3.14
N ASN A 64 11.48 -7.35 -4.13
CA ASN A 64 11.78 -7.11 -5.54
C ASN A 64 10.80 -6.13 -6.16
N THR A 65 11.31 -5.30 -7.09
CA THR A 65 10.55 -4.25 -7.78
C THR A 65 9.37 -4.80 -8.57
N THR A 66 9.53 -5.98 -9.17
CA THR A 66 8.45 -6.64 -9.93
C THR A 66 7.24 -6.95 -9.05
N PHE A 67 7.46 -7.57 -7.88
CA PHE A 67 6.39 -7.91 -6.96
C PHE A 67 5.79 -6.66 -6.30
N ARG A 68 6.62 -5.66 -5.96
CA ARG A 68 6.15 -4.35 -5.49
C ARG A 68 5.15 -3.77 -6.48
N LYS A 69 5.51 -3.67 -7.76
CA LYS A 69 4.65 -3.11 -8.79
C LYS A 69 3.35 -3.90 -8.93
N THR A 70 3.43 -5.23 -9.05
CA THR A 70 2.24 -6.09 -9.13
C THR A 70 1.32 -5.91 -7.91
N MET A 71 1.91 -5.73 -6.73
CA MET A 71 1.17 -5.49 -5.49
C MET A 71 0.48 -4.13 -5.48
N GLU A 72 1.19 -3.07 -5.81
CA GLU A 72 0.64 -1.72 -5.91
C GLU A 72 -0.51 -1.67 -6.93
N ASP A 73 -0.29 -2.21 -8.14
CA ASP A 73 -1.30 -2.27 -9.20
C ASP A 73 -2.58 -2.98 -8.71
N ARG A 74 -2.44 -4.17 -8.09
CA ARG A 74 -3.58 -4.93 -7.54
C ARG A 74 -4.34 -4.16 -6.47
N ILE A 75 -3.63 -3.45 -5.59
CA ILE A 75 -4.24 -2.64 -4.52
C ILE A 75 -5.03 -1.48 -5.11
N PHE A 76 -4.43 -0.72 -6.03
CA PHE A 76 -5.07 0.45 -6.62
C PHE A 76 -6.21 0.09 -7.55
N ASP A 77 -6.13 -1.04 -8.26
CA ASP A 77 -7.24 -1.58 -9.03
C ASP A 77 -8.45 -1.84 -8.14
N GLU A 78 -8.25 -2.53 -7.01
CA GLU A 78 -9.34 -2.85 -6.10
C GLU A 78 -9.90 -1.60 -5.41
N TYR A 79 -9.02 -0.67 -5.01
CA TYR A 79 -9.44 0.58 -4.43
C TYR A 79 -10.30 1.42 -5.39
N ARG A 80 -9.91 1.49 -6.68
CA ARG A 80 -10.68 2.19 -7.72
C ARG A 80 -12.06 1.57 -7.93
N LYS A 81 -12.16 0.23 -7.93
CA LYS A 81 -13.47 -0.45 -8.05
C LYS A 81 -14.42 -0.09 -6.92
N ILE A 82 -13.92 0.00 -5.68
CA ILE A 82 -14.75 0.33 -4.52
C ILE A 82 -15.25 1.77 -4.58
N LEU A 83 -14.45 2.71 -5.08
CA LEU A 83 -14.82 4.11 -5.13
C LEU A 83 -15.67 4.50 -6.36
N GLY A 84 -15.70 3.65 -7.39
CA GLY A 84 -16.46 3.87 -8.61
C GLY A 84 -16.04 5.14 -9.38
N ASP A 85 -16.93 5.63 -10.24
CA ASP A 85 -16.68 6.80 -11.13
C ASP A 85 -16.41 8.13 -10.39
N ASN A 86 -16.60 8.18 -9.07
CA ASN A 86 -16.26 9.34 -8.24
C ASN A 86 -14.77 9.44 -7.90
N PHE A 87 -13.97 8.42 -8.25
CA PHE A 87 -12.53 8.52 -8.16
C PHE A 87 -12.01 9.32 -9.36
N GLY A 88 -11.69 10.60 -9.13
CA GLY A 88 -11.08 11.47 -10.15
C GLY A 88 -9.90 10.74 -10.80
N ALA A 89 -10.07 10.38 -12.07
CA ALA A 89 -9.27 9.37 -12.78
C ALA A 89 -7.79 9.72 -13.02
N ALA A 90 -7.23 10.69 -12.30
CA ALA A 90 -5.90 11.23 -12.54
C ALA A 90 -5.29 11.89 -11.28
N ARG A 91 -5.36 11.25 -10.11
CA ARG A 91 -4.45 11.58 -9.00
C ARG A 91 -3.34 10.55 -9.00
N ASP A 92 -2.21 10.97 -9.55
CA ASP A 92 -1.04 10.16 -9.92
C ASP A 92 -0.68 9.15 -8.82
N ILE A 93 -0.85 7.86 -9.14
CA ILE A 93 -0.36 6.75 -8.32
C ILE A 93 1.16 6.80 -8.40
N GLN A 94 1.82 7.00 -7.27
CA GLN A 94 3.26 7.01 -7.18
C GLN A 94 3.74 5.74 -6.47
N PRO A 95 4.74 5.03 -7.05
CA PRO A 95 5.46 4.04 -6.28
C PRO A 95 6.15 4.75 -5.11
N GLU A 96 6.12 4.13 -3.92
CA GLU A 96 6.91 4.62 -2.79
C GLU A 96 8.39 4.48 -3.17
N THR A 97 9.04 5.60 -3.54
CA THR A 97 10.41 5.63 -4.05
C THR A 97 11.40 5.05 -3.03
N GLU A 98 12.47 4.44 -3.52
CA GLU A 98 13.57 3.80 -2.77
C GLU A 98 14.28 4.70 -1.71
N GLU A 99 13.95 5.99 -1.60
CA GLU A 99 14.60 6.95 -0.68
C GLU A 99 14.35 6.69 0.82
N VAL A 100 13.45 5.77 1.19
CA VAL A 100 13.20 5.41 2.61
C VAL A 100 14.04 4.22 3.08
N TYR A 101 14.78 3.56 2.18
CA TYR A 101 15.81 2.60 2.57
C TYR A 101 17.06 3.36 3.01
N GLY A 102 17.02 3.93 4.22
CA GLY A 102 18.27 4.14 4.95
C GLY A 102 19.02 2.81 4.94
N GLU A 103 20.26 2.86 4.44
CA GLU A 103 21.19 1.74 4.34
C GLU A 103 21.03 0.77 5.52
N ALA A 104 20.92 -0.52 5.20
CA ALA A 104 20.92 -1.61 6.17
C ALA A 104 22.19 -1.58 7.04
#